data_AF-A0A432CDQ1-F1
#
_entry.id   AF-A0A432CDQ1-F1
#
_cell.length_a   1.000
_cell.length_b   1.000
_cell.length_c   1.000
_cell.angle_alpha   90.00
_cell.angle_beta   90.00
_cell.angle_gamma   90.00
#
_symmetry.space_group_name_H-M   'P 1'
#
loop_
_entity.id
_entity.type
_entity.pdbx_description
1 polymer ?
#
loop_
_entity_poly.entity_id
_entity_poly.type
_entity_poly.pdbx_seq_one_letter_code
_entity_poly.pdbx_strand_id
1 'polypeptide(L)'
;MNIPNSPLPRIVIIGGGFAGIALAKKLKNKKVQVVLLDKHNYHTFQPLLYQVATGGLEAGSIASMESETYPQGHPMMAQPAMQQGKLLGENLIKLIENKPMEAFEYNDKGSMATIGRNKAVVDLPGYHFSGVFAWFVWMFVHLFSLIGFKNKAVVFLNWVYNYIRFDQEERLIIRPYKKKSFIIFASDEV
;
A
#
# COMPACT_ATOMS: atom_id res chain seq x y z
N MET A 1 -4.53 22.02 16.52
CA MET A 1 -3.44 21.17 15.99
C MET A 1 -2.12 21.80 16.37
N ASN A 2 -1.22 21.10 17.08
CA ASN A 2 -0.02 21.70 17.68
C ASN A 2 1.22 21.35 16.84
N ILE A 3 1.50 22.12 15.78
CA ILE A 3 2.66 21.93 14.91
C ILE A 3 3.78 22.86 15.40
N PRO A 4 4.99 22.36 15.72
CA PRO A 4 6.09 23.21 16.15
C PRO A 4 6.41 24.28 15.11
N ASN A 5 6.66 25.51 15.53
CA ASN A 5 7.22 26.53 14.65
C ASN A 5 8.64 26.15 14.25
N SER A 6 8.95 26.25 12.96
CA SER A 6 10.26 25.93 12.40
C SER A 6 10.64 26.99 11.39
N PRO A 7 11.92 27.41 11.34
CA PRO A 7 12.42 28.31 10.30
C PRO A 7 12.59 27.62 8.94
N LEU A 8 12.44 26.28 8.89
CA LEU A 8 12.60 25.50 7.66
C LEU A 8 11.32 25.55 6.79
N PRO A 9 11.44 25.43 5.46
CA PRO A 9 10.28 25.25 4.58
C PRO A 9 9.40 24.08 5.04
N ARG A 10 8.08 24.29 5.10
CA ARG A 10 7.12 23.30 5.56
C ARG A 10 6.47 22.59 4.39
N ILE A 11 6.48 21.25 4.44
CA ILE A 11 5.79 20.39 3.48
C ILE A 11 4.68 19.65 4.23
N VAL A 12 3.43 19.93 3.86
CA VAL A 12 2.25 19.27 4.41
C VAL A 12 1.80 18.17 3.45
N ILE A 13 1.81 16.94 3.91
CA ILE A 13 1.38 15.75 3.17
C ILE A 13 0.01 15.36 3.70
N ILE A 14 -1.00 15.34 2.82
CA ILE A 14 -2.36 14.92 3.16
C ILE A 14 -2.57 13.51 2.60
N GLY A 15 -2.72 12.54 3.48
CA GLY A 15 -2.87 11.11 3.15
C GLY A 15 -1.61 10.28 3.44
N GLY A 16 -1.73 9.29 4.31
CA GLY A 16 -0.73 8.28 4.69
C GLY A 16 -0.73 7.03 3.80
N GLY A 17 -1.11 7.18 2.53
CA GLY A 17 -1.03 6.14 1.51
C GLY A 17 0.41 5.82 1.09
N PHE A 18 0.58 4.97 0.06
CA PHE A 18 1.91 4.46 -0.33
C PHE A 18 2.82 5.59 -0.80
N ALA A 19 2.27 6.53 -1.57
CA ALA A 19 2.96 7.74 -2.02
C ALA A 19 3.30 8.69 -0.86
N GLY A 20 2.33 9.00 0.01
CA GLY A 20 2.54 9.93 1.13
C GLY A 20 3.59 9.44 2.13
N ILE A 21 3.58 8.14 2.45
CA ILE A 21 4.60 7.53 3.32
C ILE A 21 5.95 7.48 2.63
N ALA A 22 6.01 7.14 1.33
CA ALA A 22 7.27 7.15 0.57
C ALA A 22 7.87 8.57 0.52
N LEU A 23 7.05 9.58 0.29
CA LEU A 23 7.41 10.99 0.30
C LEU A 23 7.94 11.41 1.67
N ALA A 24 7.20 11.13 2.75
CA ALA A 24 7.63 11.46 4.11
C ALA A 24 8.97 10.80 4.47
N LYS A 25 9.14 9.51 4.12
CA LYS A 25 10.42 8.79 4.31
C LYS A 25 11.55 9.42 3.52
N LYS A 26 11.30 9.86 2.29
CA LYS A 26 12.30 10.49 1.43
C LYS A 26 12.76 11.85 1.97
N LEU A 27 11.84 12.62 2.57
CA LEU A 27 12.10 13.95 3.13
C LEU A 27 12.65 13.92 4.56
N LYS A 28 12.60 12.78 5.27
CA LYS A 28 12.96 12.63 6.69
C LYS A 28 14.29 13.27 7.10
N ASN A 29 15.31 13.20 6.24
CA ASN A 29 16.67 13.70 6.53
C ASN A 29 17.01 14.98 5.73
N LYS A 30 16.01 15.69 5.23
CA LYS A 30 16.18 16.93 4.45
C LYS A 30 15.92 18.15 5.34
N LYS A 31 16.43 19.32 4.94
CA LYS A 31 16.27 20.59 5.67
C LYS A 31 14.87 21.19 5.46
N VAL A 32 13.84 20.41 5.76
CA VAL A 32 12.42 20.77 5.63
C VAL A 32 11.64 20.25 6.83
N GLN A 33 10.57 20.94 7.19
CA GLN A 33 9.62 20.44 8.18
C GLN A 33 8.55 19.61 7.47
N VAL A 34 8.53 18.30 7.73
CA VAL A 34 7.51 17.39 7.18
C VAL A 34 6.35 17.26 8.15
N VAL A 35 5.13 17.52 7.69
CA VAL A 35 3.89 17.32 8.44
C VAL A 35 3.04 16.34 7.64
N LEU A 36 2.84 15.12 8.16
CA LEU A 36 1.94 14.13 7.56
C LEU A 36 0.61 14.15 8.32
N LEU A 37 -0.48 14.33 7.58
CA LEU A 37 -1.84 14.32 8.08
C LEU A 37 -2.62 13.21 7.40
N ASP A 38 -3.21 12.33 8.20
CA ASP A 38 -4.17 11.34 7.71
C ASP A 38 -5.34 11.27 8.69
N LYS A 39 -6.53 10.92 8.18
CA LYS A 39 -7.74 10.70 8.98
C LYS A 39 -7.59 9.47 9.90
N HIS A 40 -6.77 8.52 9.48
CA HIS A 40 -6.54 7.23 10.10
C HIS A 40 -5.07 7.10 10.52
N ASN A 41 -4.84 6.41 11.64
CA ASN A 41 -3.48 6.11 12.15
C ASN A 41 -2.87 4.85 11.53
N TYR A 42 -3.50 4.30 10.48
CA TYR A 42 -3.06 3.11 9.77
C TYR A 42 -2.87 3.39 8.28
N HIS A 43 -2.00 2.60 7.66
CA HIS A 43 -1.79 2.65 6.23
C HIS A 43 -2.93 1.92 5.51
N THR A 44 -3.80 2.68 4.84
CA THR A 44 -4.94 2.08 4.13
C THR A 44 -4.50 1.61 2.75
N PHE A 45 -4.43 0.29 2.55
CA PHE A 45 -4.38 -0.31 1.21
C PHE A 45 -5.81 -0.63 0.79
N GLN A 46 -6.35 0.17 -0.13
CA GLN A 46 -7.64 -0.13 -0.72
C GLN A 46 -7.41 -0.60 -2.17
N PRO A 47 -7.69 -1.87 -2.51
CA PRO A 47 -7.51 -2.40 -3.87
C PRO A 47 -8.71 -2.01 -4.77
N LEU A 48 -8.98 -0.70 -4.85
CA LEU A 48 -10.30 -0.11 -5.13
C LEU A 48 -10.89 -0.27 -6.53
N LEU A 49 -10.28 -1.04 -7.43
CA LEU A 49 -10.85 -1.24 -8.76
C LEU A 49 -12.29 -1.79 -8.68
N TYR A 50 -12.57 -2.68 -7.70
CA TYR A 50 -13.93 -3.17 -7.49
C TYR A 50 -14.89 -2.09 -7.00
N GLN A 51 -14.46 -1.18 -6.11
CA GLN A 51 -15.34 -0.14 -5.57
C GLN A 51 -15.70 0.90 -6.62
N VAL A 52 -14.79 1.17 -7.56
CA VAL A 52 -15.06 2.03 -8.72
C VAL A 52 -16.07 1.35 -9.65
N ALA A 53 -15.85 0.07 -9.97
CA ALA A 53 -16.76 -0.71 -10.81
C ALA A 53 -18.16 -0.84 -10.20
N THR A 54 -18.27 -0.85 -8.87
CA THR A 54 -19.55 -0.89 -8.15
C THR A 54 -20.10 0.49 -7.77
N GLY A 55 -19.49 1.61 -8.23
CA GLY A 55 -19.95 2.98 -7.96
C GLY A 55 -19.75 3.48 -6.52
N GLY A 56 -18.98 2.76 -5.69
CA GLY A 56 -18.60 3.17 -4.34
C GLY A 56 -17.49 4.23 -4.29
N LEU A 57 -16.85 4.51 -5.42
CA LEU A 57 -15.89 5.60 -5.63
C LEU A 57 -16.21 6.34 -6.92
N GLU A 58 -16.12 7.67 -6.85
CA GLU A 58 -16.25 8.51 -8.02
C GLU A 58 -15.05 8.33 -8.94
N ALA A 59 -15.27 8.20 -10.24
CA ALA A 59 -14.21 8.00 -11.24
C ALA A 59 -13.14 9.10 -11.19
N GLY A 60 -13.53 10.34 -10.86
CA GLY A 60 -12.62 11.48 -10.69
C GLY A 60 -11.69 11.38 -9.47
N SER A 61 -11.93 10.44 -8.55
CA SER A 61 -11.03 10.14 -7.43
C SER A 61 -9.85 9.25 -7.82
N ILE A 62 -9.77 8.84 -9.09
CA ILE A 62 -8.70 8.00 -9.64
C ILE A 62 -7.86 8.87 -10.57
N ALA A 63 -6.59 9.05 -10.25
CA ALA A 63 -5.64 9.66 -11.16
C ALA A 63 -5.05 8.58 -12.09
N SER A 64 -5.20 8.76 -13.40
CA SER A 64 -4.45 8.01 -14.40
C SER A 64 -3.26 8.84 -14.87
N MET A 65 -2.07 8.26 -14.88
CA MET A 65 -0.86 8.87 -15.43
C MET A 65 -0.44 8.08 -16.66
N GLU A 66 -0.80 8.58 -17.84
CA GLU A 66 -0.46 7.98 -19.12
C GLU A 66 0.96 8.39 -19.54
N SER A 67 1.69 7.46 -20.15
CA SER A 67 2.99 7.70 -20.77
C SER A 67 3.13 6.87 -22.05
N GLU A 68 4.15 7.13 -22.86
CA GLU A 68 4.41 6.35 -24.09
C GLU A 68 4.52 4.84 -23.80
N THR A 69 5.11 4.48 -22.66
CA THR A 69 5.25 3.08 -22.21
C THR A 69 3.99 2.54 -21.53
N TYR A 70 3.16 3.43 -20.94
CA TYR A 70 1.93 3.07 -20.22
C TYR A 70 0.75 3.90 -20.72
N PRO A 71 0.24 3.63 -21.94
CA PRO A 71 -0.83 4.43 -22.55
C PRO A 71 -2.18 4.27 -21.83
N GLN A 72 -2.33 3.25 -20.98
CA GLN A 72 -3.53 3.00 -20.16
C GLN A 72 -3.30 3.34 -18.67
N GLY A 73 -2.24 4.09 -18.39
CA GLY A 73 -1.81 4.39 -17.03
C GLY A 73 -0.94 3.31 -16.39
N HIS A 74 -0.25 3.69 -15.32
CA HIS A 74 0.52 2.76 -14.52
C HIS A 74 -0.37 1.76 -13.78
N PRO A 75 0.15 0.56 -13.43
CA PRO A 75 -0.58 -0.42 -12.63
C PRO A 75 -1.10 0.20 -11.32
N MET A 76 -2.32 -0.14 -10.91
CA MET A 76 -2.90 0.30 -9.63
C MET A 76 -2.32 -0.48 -8.43
N MET A 77 -0.99 -0.40 -8.29
CA MET A 77 -0.19 -1.15 -7.34
C MET A 77 0.53 -0.19 -6.39
N ALA A 78 0.98 -0.71 -5.25
CA ALA A 78 1.81 0.04 -4.31
C ALA A 78 3.08 0.59 -4.96
N GLN A 79 3.64 -0.14 -5.93
CA GLN A 79 4.95 0.11 -6.49
C GLN A 79 5.02 1.45 -7.26
N PRO A 80 4.12 1.76 -8.23
CA PRO A 80 4.05 3.11 -8.82
C PRO A 80 3.88 4.22 -7.79
N ALA A 81 2.93 4.09 -6.86
CA ALA A 81 2.66 5.12 -5.85
C ALA A 81 3.89 5.41 -4.97
N MET A 82 4.61 4.37 -4.54
CA MET A 82 5.85 4.54 -3.77
C MET A 82 6.96 5.21 -4.58
N GLN A 83 7.11 4.87 -5.86
CA GLN A 83 8.10 5.48 -6.73
C GLN A 83 7.78 6.94 -7.01
N GLN A 84 6.52 7.27 -7.31
CA GLN A 84 6.04 8.63 -7.49
C GLN A 84 6.25 9.47 -6.22
N GLY A 85 5.89 8.95 -5.05
CA GLY A 85 6.13 9.64 -3.78
C GLY A 85 7.62 9.89 -3.51
N LYS A 86 8.49 8.95 -3.87
CA LYS A 86 9.96 9.12 -3.77
C LYS A 86 10.46 10.22 -4.71
N LEU A 87 10.06 10.19 -5.99
CA LEU A 87 10.47 11.19 -6.97
C LEU A 87 9.97 12.59 -6.59
N LEU A 88 8.72 12.70 -6.16
CA LEU A 88 8.16 13.96 -5.67
C LEU A 88 9.01 14.52 -4.53
N GLY A 89 9.47 13.66 -3.61
CA GLY A 89 10.39 14.08 -2.54
C GLY A 89 11.73 14.59 -3.05
N GLU A 90 12.24 14.09 -4.17
CA GLU A 90 13.47 14.58 -4.82
C GLU A 90 13.20 15.92 -5.52
N ASN A 91 12.11 16.00 -6.27
CA ASN A 91 11.71 17.18 -7.01
C ASN A 91 11.35 18.36 -6.11
N LEU A 92 10.72 18.14 -4.95
CA LEU A 92 10.47 19.22 -3.99
C LEU A 92 11.76 19.83 -3.45
N ILE A 93 12.79 19.00 -3.22
CA ILE A 93 14.10 19.50 -2.79
C ILE A 93 14.78 20.26 -3.93
N LYS A 94 14.73 19.74 -5.16
CA LYS A 94 15.25 20.43 -6.35
C LYS A 94 14.55 21.78 -6.55
N LEU A 95 13.22 21.82 -6.39
CA LEU A 95 12.43 23.04 -6.48
C LEU A 95 12.86 24.08 -5.45
N ILE A 96 13.05 23.67 -4.19
CA ILE A 96 13.56 24.55 -3.10
C ILE A 96 14.97 25.06 -3.43
N GLU A 97 15.79 24.24 -4.08
CA GLU A 97 17.15 24.58 -4.52
C GLU A 97 17.21 25.29 -5.89
N ASN A 98 16.07 25.65 -6.49
CA ASN A 98 15.96 26.23 -7.84
C ASN A 98 16.64 25.39 -8.95
N LYS A 99 16.61 24.06 -8.80
CA LYS A 99 17.11 23.09 -9.78
C LYS A 99 15.97 22.54 -10.64
N PRO A 100 16.25 22.15 -11.89
CA PRO A 100 15.25 21.52 -12.75
C PRO A 100 14.74 20.22 -12.14
N MET A 101 13.43 19.99 -12.24
CA MET A 101 12.77 18.75 -11.80
C MET A 101 12.99 17.63 -12.81
N GLU A 102 12.96 16.39 -12.34
CA GLU A 102 12.99 15.20 -13.19
C GLU A 102 11.58 14.69 -13.48
N ALA A 103 11.36 14.23 -14.71
CA ALA A 103 10.13 13.56 -15.10
C ALA A 103 10.05 12.17 -14.45
N PHE A 104 8.82 11.67 -14.27
CA PHE A 104 8.61 10.35 -13.69
C PHE A 104 8.75 9.26 -14.74
N GLU A 105 9.64 8.30 -14.47
CA GLU A 105 9.73 7.04 -15.18
C GLU A 105 9.45 5.89 -14.22
N TYR A 106 8.48 5.05 -14.56
CA TYR A 106 8.14 3.89 -13.74
C TYR A 106 9.10 2.74 -14.04
N ASN A 107 9.79 2.28 -13.00
CA ASN A 107 10.62 1.09 -13.08
C ASN A 107 9.85 -0.12 -12.54
N ASP A 108 9.31 -0.94 -13.45
CA ASP A 108 8.56 -2.13 -13.07
C ASP A 108 9.49 -3.21 -12.49
N LYS A 109 9.39 -3.45 -11.18
CA LYS A 109 10.13 -4.53 -10.50
C LYS A 109 9.50 -5.91 -10.67
N GLY A 110 8.41 -6.01 -11.43
CA GLY A 110 7.59 -7.20 -11.55
C GLY A 110 6.55 -7.35 -10.46
N SER A 111 5.74 -8.39 -10.60
CA SER A 111 4.63 -8.75 -9.74
C SER A 111 4.66 -10.24 -9.40
N MET A 112 4.13 -10.59 -8.23
CA MET A 112 4.02 -11.98 -7.80
C MET A 112 2.75 -12.16 -6.98
N ALA A 113 2.06 -13.27 -7.18
CA ALA A 113 0.83 -13.58 -6.46
C ALA A 113 0.79 -15.06 -6.07
N THR A 114 0.37 -15.35 -4.83
CA THR A 114 0.05 -16.71 -4.41
C THR A 114 -1.34 -17.08 -4.92
N ILE A 115 -1.44 -18.18 -5.66
CA ILE A 115 -2.71 -18.67 -6.25
C ILE A 115 -3.27 -19.89 -5.50
N GLY A 116 -2.59 -20.37 -4.46
CA GLY A 116 -3.02 -21.48 -3.63
C GLY A 116 -1.90 -22.04 -2.75
N ARG A 117 -2.15 -23.19 -2.11
CA ARG A 117 -1.12 -23.90 -1.34
C ARG A 117 0.03 -24.32 -2.26
N ASN A 118 1.26 -23.94 -1.91
CA ASN A 118 2.48 -24.24 -2.67
C ASN A 118 2.43 -23.84 -4.14
N LYS A 119 1.62 -22.82 -4.47
CA LYS A 119 1.49 -22.31 -5.83
C LYS A 119 1.52 -20.79 -5.80
N ALA A 120 2.50 -20.23 -6.50
CA ALA A 120 2.52 -18.82 -6.82
C ALA A 120 2.77 -18.64 -8.32
N VAL A 121 2.54 -17.43 -8.79
CA VAL A 121 2.91 -16.94 -10.11
C VAL A 121 3.88 -15.80 -9.89
N VAL A 122 4.99 -15.84 -10.61
CA VAL A 122 6.01 -14.80 -10.62
C VAL A 122 6.09 -14.25 -12.02
N ASP A 123 5.99 -12.94 -12.11
CA ASP A 123 6.02 -12.17 -13.33
C ASP A 123 7.06 -11.04 -13.15
N LEU A 124 8.29 -11.29 -13.62
CA LEU A 124 9.38 -10.32 -13.58
C LEU A 124 9.70 -9.87 -15.00
N PRO A 125 10.31 -8.68 -15.20
CA PRO A 125 10.79 -8.26 -16.51
C PRO A 125 11.71 -9.34 -17.13
N GLY A 126 11.20 -10.05 -18.14
CA GLY A 126 11.90 -11.12 -18.85
C GLY A 126 11.79 -12.54 -18.26
N TYR A 127 11.12 -12.74 -17.12
CA TYR A 127 10.94 -14.07 -16.52
C TYR A 127 9.52 -14.28 -16.02
N HIS A 128 8.84 -15.30 -16.56
CA HIS A 128 7.49 -15.67 -16.14
C HIS A 128 7.46 -17.16 -15.79
N PHE A 129 7.10 -17.48 -14.55
CA PHE A 129 7.00 -18.87 -14.11
C PHE A 129 5.99 -19.03 -12.99
N SER A 130 5.42 -20.24 -12.89
CA SER A 130 4.40 -20.57 -11.90
C SER A 130 4.67 -21.92 -11.24
N GLY A 131 3.99 -22.15 -10.12
CA GLY A 131 4.06 -23.42 -9.38
C GLY A 131 4.83 -23.31 -8.06
N VAL A 132 5.43 -24.42 -7.64
CA VAL A 132 6.10 -24.54 -6.33
C VAL A 132 7.40 -23.73 -6.27
N PHE A 133 8.16 -23.69 -7.37
CA PHE A 133 9.37 -22.88 -7.44
C PHE A 133 9.07 -21.38 -7.34
N ALA A 134 8.03 -20.92 -8.05
CA ALA A 134 7.48 -19.56 -7.90
C ALA A 134 7.05 -19.28 -6.46
N TRP A 135 6.46 -20.26 -5.78
CA TRP A 135 6.07 -20.12 -4.37
C TRP A 135 7.28 -19.94 -3.44
N PHE A 136 8.39 -20.66 -3.67
CA PHE A 136 9.63 -20.45 -2.92
C PHE A 136 10.25 -19.07 -3.17
N VAL A 137 10.24 -18.60 -4.43
CA VAL A 137 10.74 -17.26 -4.78
C VAL A 137 9.89 -16.17 -4.10
N TRP A 138 8.57 -16.29 -4.18
CA TRP A 138 7.64 -15.40 -3.49
C TRP A 138 7.90 -15.36 -1.99
N MET A 139 8.03 -16.54 -1.37
CA MET A 139 8.35 -16.69 0.05
C MET A 139 9.64 -15.99 0.43
N PHE A 140 10.71 -16.22 -0.33
CA PHE A 140 11.99 -15.58 -0.14
C PHE A 140 11.83 -14.05 -0.15
N VAL A 141 11.29 -13.47 -1.23
CA VAL A 141 11.12 -12.01 -1.34
C VAL A 141 10.27 -11.46 -0.20
N HIS A 142 9.17 -12.14 0.16
CA HIS A 142 8.28 -11.69 1.23
C HIS A 142 8.97 -11.67 2.61
N LEU A 143 9.75 -12.71 2.93
CA LEU A 143 10.53 -12.80 4.17
C LEU A 143 11.65 -11.75 4.25
N PHE A 144 12.32 -11.48 3.12
CA PHE A 144 13.34 -10.43 3.06
C PHE A 144 12.73 -9.03 3.22
N SER A 145 11.51 -8.82 2.69
CA SER A 145 10.78 -7.54 2.74
C SER A 145 10.27 -7.15 4.14
N LEU A 146 10.05 -8.10 5.07
CA LEU A 146 9.68 -7.78 6.45
C LEU A 146 10.83 -7.06 7.17
N ILE A 147 10.60 -5.85 7.70
CA ILE A 147 11.62 -5.04 8.37
C ILE A 147 12.00 -5.63 9.75
N GLY A 148 13.30 -5.77 10.04
CA GLY A 148 13.83 -6.02 11.39
C GLY A 148 14.69 -7.28 11.53
N PHE A 149 16.03 -7.16 11.40
CA PHE A 149 16.98 -8.28 11.36
C PHE A 149 17.03 -9.18 12.61
N LYS A 150 16.63 -8.68 13.79
CA LYS A 150 16.91 -9.39 15.05
C LYS A 150 15.96 -10.57 15.35
N ASN A 151 14.75 -10.60 14.79
CA ASN A 151 13.75 -11.64 15.09
C ASN A 151 13.33 -12.50 13.87
N LYS A 152 13.94 -12.31 12.69
CA LYS A 152 13.52 -12.98 11.44
C LYS A 152 13.68 -14.49 11.47
N ALA A 153 14.79 -15.00 12.00
CA ALA A 153 15.04 -16.44 12.04
C ALA A 153 14.02 -17.16 12.92
N VAL A 154 13.65 -16.56 14.07
CA VAL A 154 12.65 -17.12 14.98
C VAL A 154 11.25 -17.06 14.35
N VAL A 155 10.88 -15.95 13.70
CA VAL A 155 9.60 -15.84 12.97
C VAL A 155 9.54 -16.83 11.80
N PHE A 156 10.65 -16.99 11.06
CA PHE A 156 10.76 -17.96 9.98
C PHE A 156 10.65 -19.39 10.50
N LEU A 157 11.37 -19.75 11.55
CA LEU A 157 11.31 -21.08 12.15
C LEU A 157 9.94 -21.37 12.77
N ASN A 158 9.30 -20.40 13.44
CA ASN A 158 7.92 -20.54 13.91
C ASN A 158 6.92 -20.68 12.77
N TRP A 159 7.11 -19.93 11.68
CA TRP A 159 6.25 -20.04 10.50
C TRP A 159 6.43 -21.39 9.80
N VAL A 160 7.67 -21.86 9.62
CA VAL A 160 7.98 -23.19 9.07
C VAL A 160 7.42 -24.28 9.98
N TYR A 161 7.59 -24.14 11.30
CA TYR A 161 7.05 -25.06 12.29
C TYR A 161 5.51 -25.11 12.22
N ASN A 162 4.82 -23.97 12.19
CA ASN A 162 3.36 -23.91 12.07
C ASN A 162 2.87 -24.44 10.72
N TYR A 163 3.60 -24.17 9.64
CA TYR A 163 3.31 -24.68 8.30
C TYR A 163 3.43 -26.21 8.24
N ILE A 164 4.42 -26.79 8.92
CA ILE A 164 4.64 -28.25 9.02
C ILE A 164 3.70 -28.89 10.05
N ARG A 165 3.31 -28.18 11.12
CA ARG A 165 2.41 -28.66 12.18
C ARG A 165 0.92 -28.53 11.88
N PHE A 166 0.53 -28.10 10.68
CA PHE A 166 -0.87 -28.11 10.21
C PHE A 166 -1.87 -27.31 11.07
N ASP A 167 -1.43 -26.33 11.85
CA ASP A 167 -2.35 -25.55 12.68
C ASP A 167 -2.79 -24.29 11.92
N GLN A 168 -3.69 -24.50 10.96
CA GLN A 168 -4.45 -23.42 10.32
C GLN A 168 -5.77 -23.31 11.09
N GLU A 169 -5.81 -22.52 12.16
CA GLU A 169 -7.10 -22.02 12.65
C GLU A 169 -7.70 -21.17 11.53
N GLU A 170 -8.62 -21.76 10.75
CA GLU A 170 -9.54 -21.00 9.93
C GLU A 170 -10.28 -20.03 10.86
N ARG A 171 -9.86 -18.77 10.89
CA ARG A 171 -10.61 -17.72 11.58
C ARG A 171 -11.89 -17.46 10.79
N LEU A 172 -12.89 -18.29 11.06
CA LEU A 172 -14.26 -18.10 10.62
C LEU A 172 -14.83 -16.89 11.38
N ILE A 173 -14.81 -15.72 10.74
CA ILE A 173 -15.47 -14.52 11.28
C ILE A 173 -16.98 -14.68 11.07
N ILE A 174 -17.65 -15.42 11.95
CA ILE A 174 -19.10 -15.38 12.05
C ILE A 174 -19.46 -14.09 12.79
N ARG A 175 -20.03 -13.11 12.09
CA ARG A 175 -20.71 -11.99 12.75
C ARG A 175 -22.02 -12.51 13.33
N PRO A 176 -22.29 -12.38 14.65
CA PRO A 176 -23.60 -12.71 15.17
C PRO A 176 -24.64 -11.75 14.54
N TYR A 177 -25.61 -12.32 13.84
CA TYR A 177 -26.74 -11.58 13.29
C TYR A 177 -27.61 -11.07 14.44
N LYS A 178 -27.52 -9.77 14.77
CA LYS A 178 -28.50 -9.10 15.63
C LYS A 178 -29.73 -8.78 14.77
N LYS A 179 -30.84 -9.46 15.02
CA LYS A 179 -32.16 -9.12 14.47
C LYS A 179 -32.46 -7.65 14.82
N LYS A 180 -32.63 -6.79 13.81
CA LYS A 180 -33.16 -5.44 14.05
C LYS A 180 -34.56 -5.61 14.61
N SER A 181 -34.78 -5.25 15.87
CA SER A 181 -36.12 -5.05 16.40
C SER A 181 -36.73 -3.89 15.61
N PHE A 182 -37.70 -4.20 14.75
CA PHE A 182 -38.57 -3.17 14.21
C PHE A 182 -39.32 -2.58 15.41
N ILE A 183 -38.95 -1.37 15.82
CA ILE A 183 -39.84 -0.55 16.65
C ILE A 183 -40.96 -0.15 15.70
N ILE A 184 -42.09 -0.83 15.83
CA ILE A 184 -43.35 -0.40 15.25
C ILE A 184 -43.74 0.84 16.06
N PHE A 185 -43.68 2.01 15.45
CA PHE A 185 -44.37 3.18 16.01
C PHE A 185 -45.87 2.91 15.87
N ALA A 186 -46.45 2.29 16.88
CA ALA A 186 -47.88 2.37 17.10
C ALA A 186 -48.15 3.83 17.49
N SER A 187 -48.76 4.58 16.57
CA SER A 187 -49.43 5.83 16.90
C SER A 187 -50.80 5.45 17.48
N ASP A 188 -50.85 5.24 18.78
CA ASP A 188 -52.11 5.30 19.53
C ASP A 188 -52.24 6.70 20.14
N GLU A 189 -53.45 7.27 20.01
CA GLU A 189 -53.99 8.50 20.61
C GLU A 189 -53.63 9.82 19.88
N VAL A 190 -54.53 10.65 19.34
CA VAL A 190 -56.01 10.81 19.33
C VAL A 190 -56.41 11.47 18.00
#